data_AF-M4ECS8-F1
#
_entry.id   AF-M4ECS8-F1
#
_cell.length_a   1.000
_cell.length_b   1.000
_cell.length_c   1.000
_cell.angle_alpha   90.00
_cell.angle_beta   90.00
_cell.angle_gamma   90.00
#
_symmetry.space_group_name_H-M   'P 1'
#
loop_
_entity.id
_entity.type
_entity.pdbx_description
1 polymer ?
#
loop_
_entity_poly.entity_id
_entity_poly.type
_entity_poly.pdbx_seq_one_letter_code
_entity_poly.pdbx_strand_id
1 'polypeptide(L)' 'MCKHLEKLAQEIRKGAASVDGVDPKLWQVLETLQEDLLSKLSAAPKSDAPLITPSDLAEADEFVFGFPTRVSMMAAQF' A
#
# COMPACT_ATOMS: atom_id res chain seq x y z
N MET A 1 0.60 5.02 -4.38
CA MET A 1 -0.07 3.71 -4.60
C MET A 1 -0.87 3.72 -5.90
N CYS A 2 -0.88 2.62 -6.68
CA CYS A 2 -1.75 2.50 -7.86
C CYS A 2 -3.21 2.28 -7.43
N LYS A 3 -4.18 2.90 -8.12
CA LYS A 3 -5.62 2.79 -7.79
C LYS A 3 -6.16 1.36 -7.78
N HIS A 4 -5.64 0.48 -8.64
CA HIS A 4 -6.04 -0.93 -8.65
C HIS A 4 -5.63 -1.65 -7.37
N LEU A 5 -4.40 -1.41 -6.88
CA LEU A 5 -3.91 -1.99 -5.63
C LEU A 5 -4.61 -1.39 -4.43
N GLU A 6 -4.87 -0.08 -4.45
CA GLU A 6 -5.65 0.57 -3.40
C GLU A 6 -7.03 -0.07 -3.26
N LYS A 7 -7.74 -0.28 -4.37
CA LYS A 7 -9.04 -0.95 -4.36
C LYS A 7 -8.93 -2.38 -3.83
N LEU A 8 -7.92 -3.13 -4.25
CA LEU A 8 -7.68 -4.49 -3.75
C LEU A 8 -7.42 -4.50 -2.23
N ALA A 9 -6.55 -3.61 -1.76
CA ALA A 9 -6.21 -3.52 -0.35
C ALA A 9 -7.42 -3.10 0.51
N GLN A 10 -8.30 -2.23 -0.01
CA GLN A 10 -9.56 -1.87 0.65
C GLN A 10 -10.51 -3.07 0.78
N GLU A 11 -10.65 -3.90 -0.26
CA GLU A 11 -11.49 -5.10 -0.18
C GLU A 11 -10.89 -6.16 0.76
N ILE A 12 -9.57 -6.34 0.77
CA ILE A 12 -8.89 -7.21 1.74
C ILE A 12 -9.12 -6.70 3.16
N ARG A 13 -8.98 -5.38 3.40
CA ARG A 13 -9.23 -4.78 4.71
C ARG A 13 -10.67 -5.02 5.17
N LYS A 14 -11.66 -4.86 4.28
CA LYS A 14 -13.07 -5.14 4.59
C LYS A 14 -13.28 -6.61 4.95
N GLY A 15 -12.64 -7.53 4.23
CA GLY A 15 -12.68 -8.96 4.54
C GLY A 15 -12.08 -9.27 5.91
N ALA A 16 -10.89 -8.73 6.21
CA ALA A 16 -10.25 -8.90 7.50
C ALA A 16 -11.09 -8.31 8.66
N ALA A 17 -11.70 -7.14 8.45
CA ALA A 17 -12.55 -6.48 9.45
C ALA A 17 -13.86 -7.22 9.73
N SER A 18 -14.22 -8.23 8.92
CA SER A 18 -15.39 -9.08 9.16
C SER A 18 -15.13 -10.21 10.16
N VAL A 19 -13.88 -10.40 10.59
CA VAL A 19 -13.48 -11.43 11.55
C VAL A 19 -13.38 -10.81 12.94
N ASP A 20 -14.05 -11.41 13.92
CA ASP A 20 -14.01 -10.94 15.31
C ASP A 20 -12.58 -10.96 15.87
N GLY A 21 -12.18 -9.85 16.51
CA GLY A 21 -10.86 -9.69 17.11
C GLY A 21 -9.76 -9.20 16.16
N VAL A 22 -10.07 -8.97 14.88
CA VAL A 22 -9.11 -8.43 13.89
C VAL A 22 -9.31 -6.91 13.73
N ASP A 23 -8.24 -6.13 13.91
CA ASP A 23 -8.21 -4.67 13.67
C ASP A 23 -7.30 -4.33 12.47
N PRO A 24 -7.82 -4.42 11.22
CA PRO A 24 -6.97 -4.26 10.06
C PRO A 24 -6.75 -2.78 9.73
N LYS A 25 -5.48 -2.38 9.79
CA LYS A 25 -5.02 -1.05 9.39
C LYS A 25 -4.48 -1.10 7.95
N LEU A 26 -4.68 -0.02 7.20
CA LEU A 26 -4.17 0.12 5.83
C LEU A 26 -3.16 1.25 5.79
N TRP A 27 -1.99 0.96 5.26
CA TRP A 27 -0.93 1.93 5.06
C TRP A 27 -0.37 1.91 3.64
N GLN A 28 0.36 2.96 3.31
CA GLN A 28 1.10 3.09 2.06
C GLN A 28 2.60 3.24 2.34
N VAL A 29 3.44 2.56 1.56
CA VAL A 29 4.87 2.84 1.56
C VAL A 29 5.14 4.20 0.89
N LEU A 30 6.18 4.89 1.36
CA LEU A 30 6.64 6.16 0.81
C LEU A 30 7.04 5.99 -0.67
N GLU A 31 6.61 6.94 -1.50
CA GLU A 31 6.99 6.96 -2.91
C GLU A 31 8.46 7.40 -3.08
N THR A 32 9.19 6.71 -3.95
CA THR A 32 10.63 6.97 -4.18
C THR A 32 10.87 7.90 -5.38
N LEU A 33 9.90 7.99 -6.29
CA LEU A 33 9.97 8.89 -7.44
C LEU A 33 9.55 10.31 -7.08
N GLN A 34 10.21 11.29 -7.70
CA GLN A 34 9.85 12.70 -7.58
C GLN A 34 8.52 13.00 -8.31
N GLU A 35 7.82 14.04 -7.86
CA GLU A 35 6.49 14.39 -8.36
C GLU A 35 6.47 14.76 -9.85
N ASP A 36 7.55 15.33 -10.39
CA ASP A 36 7.67 15.64 -11.81
C ASP A 36 7.78 14.36 -12.67
N LEU A 37 8.47 13.33 -12.18
CA LEU A 37 8.56 12.02 -12.84
C LEU A 37 7.23 11.29 -12.78
N LEU A 38 6.54 11.32 -11.64
CA LEU A 38 5.20 10.75 -11.49
C LEU A 38 4.20 11.40 -12.46
N SER A 39 4.28 12.73 -12.62
CA SER A 39 3.44 13.47 -13.56
C SER A 39 3.69 13.05 -15.01
N LYS A 40 4.96 12.87 -15.40
CA LYS A 40 5.34 12.36 -16.74
C LYS A 40 4.85 10.93 -17.00
N LEU A 41 4.73 10.12 -15.96
CA LEU A 41 4.22 8.75 -16.03
C LEU A 41 2.70 8.67 -16.02
N SER A 42 2.00 9.81 -15.99
CA SER A 42 0.54 9.88 -15.80
C SER A 42 0.10 9.05 -14.59
N ALA A 43 0.90 9.11 -13.51
CA ALA A 43 0.64 8.36 -12.31
C ALA A 43 -0.72 8.77 -11.70
N ALA A 44 -1.40 7.80 -11.11
CA ALA A 44 -2.65 8.07 -10.41
C ALA A 44 -2.40 9.02 -9.22
N PRO A 45 -3.43 9.78 -8.79
CA PRO A 45 -3.35 10.61 -7.59
C PRO A 45 -2.89 9.82 -6.36
N LYS A 46 -2.23 10.50 -5.43
CA LYS A 46 -1.82 9.94 -4.14
C LYS A 46 -3.05 9.34 -3.42
N SER A 47 -2.82 8.23 -2.70
CA SER A 47 -3.85 7.66 -1.83
C SER A 47 -3.96 8.47 -0.55
N ASP A 48 -5.13 8.42 0.08
CA ASP A 48 -5.36 9.00 1.42
C ASP A 48 -4.85 8.08 2.54
N ALA A 49 -4.35 6.88 2.21
CA ALA A 49 -3.79 5.96 3.19
C ALA A 49 -2.55 6.56 3.88
N PRO A 50 -2.42 6.43 5.21
CA PRO A 50 -1.27 6.93 5.95
C PRO A 50 0.03 6.24 5.50
N LEU A 51 1.13 6.98 5.58
CA LEU A 51 2.44 6.41 5.30
C LEU A 51 2.90 5.49 6.44
N ILE A 52 3.63 4.43 6.09
CA ILE A 52 4.27 3.52 7.04
C ILE A 52 5.80 3.65 6.96
N THR A 53 6.44 3.52 8.11
CA THR A 53 7.89 3.38 8.25
C THR A 53 8.25 1.97 8.68
N PRO A 54 9.50 1.50 8.46
CA PRO A 54 9.92 0.17 8.91
C PRO A 54 9.75 -0.06 10.42
N SER A 55 9.84 0.99 11.25
CA SER A 55 9.67 0.88 12.69
C SER A 55 8.22 0.57 13.10
N ASP A 56 7.24 1.09 12.35
CA ASP A 56 5.82 0.90 12.64
C ASP A 56 5.38 -0.56 12.40
N LEU A 57 6.15 -1.33 11.62
CA LEU A 57 5.88 -2.74 11.39
C LEU A 57 5.86 -3.52 12.72
N ALA A 58 6.67 -3.14 13.71
CA ALA A 58 6.71 -3.84 15.00
C ALA A 58 5.38 -3.78 15.78
N GLU A 59 4.45 -2.90 15.41
CA GLU A 59 3.15 -2.76 16.07
C GLU A 59 2.09 -3.75 15.59
N ALA A 60 2.33 -4.45 14.47
CA ALA A 60 1.37 -5.38 13.89
C ALA A 60 1.75 -6.84 14.16
N ASP A 61 0.75 -7.66 14.51
CA ASP A 61 0.92 -9.10 14.68
C ASP A 61 1.03 -9.85 13.34
N GLU A 62 0.35 -9.33 12.30
CA GLU A 62 0.25 -9.95 10.98
C GLU A 62 0.34 -8.91 9.85
N PHE A 63 0.77 -9.35 8.66
CA PHE A 63 0.95 -8.49 7.49
C PHE A 63 0.35 -9.08 6.22
N VAL A 64 -0.17 -8.19 5.39
CA VAL A 64 -0.49 -8.48 3.99
C VAL A 64 0.15 -7.39 3.13
N PHE A 65 1.12 -7.77 2.30
CA PHE A 65 1.81 -6.84 1.41
C PHE A 65 1.20 -6.83 0.01
N GLY A 66 0.94 -5.64 -0.51
CA GLY A 66 0.42 -5.43 -1.86
C GLY A 66 1.31 -4.50 -2.66
N PHE A 67 1.90 -5.00 -3.74
CA PHE A 67 2.76 -4.22 -4.63
C PHE A 67 2.48 -4.55 -6.09
N PRO A 68 2.67 -3.58 -7.01
CA PRO A 68 2.49 -3.85 -8.43
C PRO A 68 3.71 -4.60 -8.95
N THR A 69 3.48 -5.58 -9.81
CA THR A 69 4.59 -6.34 -10.40
C THR A 69 5.42 -5.49 -11.35
N ARG A 70 6.74 -5.61 -11.24
CA ARG A 70 7.74 -5.11 -12.18
C ARG A 70 8.66 -6.27 -12.57
N VAL A 71 8.46 -6.82 -13.77
CA VAL A 71 9.25 -7.96 -14.29
C VAL A 71 9.33 -9.12 -13.27
N SER A 72 8.17 -9.57 -12.80
CA SER A 72 8.03 -10.60 -11.77
C SER A 72 8.64 -10.28 -10.38
N MET A 73 9.07 -9.03 -10.17
CA MET A 73 9.56 -8.55 -8.88
C MET A 73 8.64 -7.48 -8.29
N MET A 74 8.95 -7.11 -7.03
CA MET A 74 8.36 -5.97 -6.34
C MET A 74 8.72 -4.65 -7.04
N ALA A 75 7.87 -3.64 -6.90
CA ALA A 75 8.24 -2.29 -7.31
C ALA A 75 9.32 -1.73 -6.38
N ALA A 76 10.24 -0.92 -6.92
CA ALA A 76 11.43 -0.44 -6.21
C ALA A 76 11.15 0.36 -4.92
N GLN A 77 9.92 0.87 -4.75
CA GLN A 77 9.49 1.57 -3.55
C GLN A 77 9.21 0.66 -2.35
N PHE A 78 9.06 -0.65 -2.55
CA PHE A 78 8.86 -1.64 -1.50
C PHE A 78 10.21 -2.27 -1.14
#